data_AF-A0A7Y9ZLU0-F1
#
_entry.id   AF-A0A7Y9ZLU0-F1
#
_cell.length_a   1.000
_cell.length_b   1.000
_cell.length_c   1.000
_cell.angle_alpha   90.00
_cell.angle_beta   90.00
_cell.angle_gamma   90.00
#
_symmetry.space_group_name_H-M   'P 1'
#
loop_
_entity.id
_entity.type
_entity.pdbx_description
1 polymer ?
#
loop_
_entity_poly.entity_id
_entity_poly.type
_entity_poly.pdbx_seq_one_letter_code
_entity_poly.pdbx_strand_id
1 'polypeptide(L)'
;MTLHWEGEEADARAARRAAAERDALLAGVRGDATTIANEFAEVRVVRVDTRNGSRLLVESPKSGQWVALDPLELEALTWQSTATFSAMIGNPFGSLVTDGTAGIREDGAVPEGGNEPPQHPPGGGSQ
;
A
#
# COMPACT_ATOMS: atom_id res chain seq x y z
N MET A 1 32.61 -18.93 8.10
CA MET A 1 31.51 -19.35 8.99
C MET A 1 30.27 -18.66 8.47
N THR A 2 29.45 -19.38 7.70
CA THR A 2 28.28 -18.81 7.01
C THR A 2 27.14 -18.72 8.02
N LEU A 3 26.60 -17.53 8.22
CA LEU A 3 25.45 -17.31 9.10
C LEU A 3 24.19 -17.67 8.32
N HIS A 4 23.47 -18.68 8.78
CA HIS A 4 22.13 -19.02 8.32
C HIS A 4 21.13 -18.49 9.34
N TRP A 5 20.11 -17.77 8.89
CA TRP A 5 19.04 -17.30 9.76
C TRP A 5 17.76 -18.11 9.56
N GLU A 6 16.96 -18.22 10.63
CA GLU A 6 15.63 -18.82 10.55
C GLU A 6 14.76 -17.98 9.61
N GLY A 7 14.20 -18.62 8.57
CA GLY A 7 13.41 -17.95 7.53
C GLY A 7 14.15 -17.62 6.24
N GLU A 8 15.49 -17.77 6.18
CA GLU A 8 16.30 -17.47 4.98
C GLU A 8 15.74 -18.13 3.71
N GLU A 9 15.37 -19.41 3.79
CA GLU A 9 14.80 -20.11 2.64
C GLU A 9 13.40 -19.62 2.27
N ALA A 10 12.58 -19.23 3.25
CA ALA A 10 11.25 -18.72 3.03
C ALA A 10 11.31 -17.36 2.33
N ASP A 11 12.19 -16.48 2.80
CA ASP A 11 12.49 -15.19 2.18
C ASP A 11 13.03 -15.37 0.77
N ALA A 12 13.98 -16.29 0.57
CA ALA A 12 14.53 -16.58 -0.74
C ALA A 12 13.48 -17.13 -1.72
N ARG A 13 12.56 -17.99 -1.25
CA ARG A 13 11.41 -18.46 -2.06
C ARG A 13 10.45 -17.33 -2.38
N ALA A 14 10.12 -16.48 -1.40
CA ALA A 14 9.26 -15.32 -1.59
C ALA A 14 9.86 -14.34 -2.62
N ALA A 15 11.15 -14.03 -2.50
CA ALA A 15 11.88 -13.19 -3.44
C ALA A 15 11.88 -13.77 -4.86
N ARG A 16 12.12 -15.09 -5.02
CA ARG A 16 12.04 -15.74 -6.34
C ARG A 16 10.64 -15.66 -6.96
N ARG A 17 9.59 -15.84 -6.16
CA ARG A 17 8.20 -15.70 -6.65
C ARG A 17 7.90 -14.27 -7.07
N ALA A 18 8.26 -13.29 -6.24
CA ALA A 18 8.09 -11.88 -6.55
C ALA A 18 8.84 -11.47 -7.83
N ALA A 19 10.07 -11.97 -8.03
CA ALA A 19 10.83 -11.72 -9.25
C ALA A 19 10.13 -12.30 -10.49
N ALA A 20 9.68 -13.56 -10.42
CA ALA A 20 8.97 -14.20 -11.53
C ALA A 20 7.63 -13.51 -11.86
N GLU A 21 6.92 -13.03 -10.84
CA GLU A 21 5.69 -12.26 -11.02
C GLU A 21 5.96 -10.93 -11.71
N ARG A 22 7.00 -10.20 -11.28
CA ARG A 22 7.44 -8.96 -11.93
C ARG A 22 7.82 -9.20 -13.39
N ASP A 23 8.60 -10.24 -13.68
CA ASP A 23 8.99 -10.58 -15.06
C ASP A 23 7.76 -10.87 -15.94
N ALA A 24 6.76 -11.57 -15.39
CA ALA A 24 5.50 -11.81 -16.09
C ALA A 24 4.71 -10.52 -16.37
N LEU A 25 4.70 -9.56 -15.42
CA LEU A 25 4.09 -8.24 -15.62
C LEU A 25 4.84 -7.45 -16.70
N LEU A 26 6.17 -7.45 -16.66
CA LEU A 26 7.02 -6.75 -17.62
C LEU A 26 6.88 -7.29 -19.04
N ALA A 27 6.60 -8.59 -19.21
CA ALA A 27 6.27 -9.17 -20.51
C ALA A 27 4.97 -8.58 -21.12
N GLY A 28 4.09 -8.03 -20.28
CA GLY A 28 2.82 -7.43 -20.66
C GLY A 28 2.87 -5.92 -20.95
N VAL A 29 4.04 -5.28 -20.93
CA VAL A 29 4.18 -3.82 -21.08
C VAL A 29 3.47 -3.27 -22.33
N ARG A 30 2.85 -2.10 -22.15
CA ARG A 30 2.19 -1.32 -23.21
C ARG A 30 2.70 0.12 -23.20
N GLY A 31 3.35 0.50 -24.29
CA GLY A 31 3.93 1.83 -24.45
C GLY A 31 5.20 2.03 -23.63
N ASP A 32 5.58 3.29 -23.47
CA ASP A 32 6.81 3.67 -22.78
C ASP A 32 6.57 3.92 -21.29
N ALA A 33 7.59 3.62 -20.48
CA ALA A 33 7.56 3.91 -19.05
C ALA A 33 7.72 5.43 -18.81
N THR A 34 6.89 5.98 -17.93
CA THR A 34 7.03 7.35 -17.43
C THR A 34 7.86 7.33 -16.16
N THR A 35 8.92 8.14 -16.10
CA THR A 35 9.71 8.32 -14.86
C THR A 35 9.20 9.53 -14.10
N ILE A 36 8.97 9.37 -12.80
CA ILE A 36 8.60 10.43 -11.86
C ILE A 36 9.68 10.47 -10.78
N ALA A 37 10.36 11.61 -10.65
CA ALA A 37 11.49 11.73 -9.73
C ALA A 37 11.62 13.12 -9.12
N ASN A 38 12.24 13.17 -7.94
CA ASN A 38 12.73 14.37 -7.27
C ASN A 38 14.07 14.06 -6.58
N GLU A 39 14.53 14.94 -5.69
CA GLU A 39 15.79 14.79 -4.97
C GLU A 39 15.80 13.65 -3.93
N PHE A 40 14.63 13.10 -3.59
CA PHE A 40 14.49 12.05 -2.56
C PHE A 40 14.11 10.69 -3.16
N ALA A 41 13.36 10.66 -4.26
CA ALA A 41 12.76 9.45 -4.81
C ALA A 41 12.72 9.45 -6.33
N GLU A 42 12.80 8.24 -6.90
CA GLU A 42 12.54 7.95 -8.31
C GLU A 42 11.62 6.73 -8.38
N VAL A 43 10.58 6.84 -9.20
CA VAL A 43 9.71 5.73 -9.59
C VAL A 43 9.52 5.70 -11.10
N ARG A 44 9.33 4.51 -11.65
CA ARG A 44 8.91 4.29 -13.03
C ARG A 44 7.50 3.72 -13.04
N VAL A 45 6.68 4.23 -13.95
CA VAL A 45 5.28 3.90 -14.06
C VAL A 45 4.98 3.46 -15.48
N VAL A 46 4.41 2.27 -15.65
CA VAL A 46 4.08 1.74 -16.97
C VAL A 46 2.80 0.91 -16.92
N ARG A 47 1.99 0.99 -17.98
CA ARG A 47 0.84 0.09 -18.13
C ARG A 47 1.32 -1.29 -18.54
N VAL A 48 0.78 -2.32 -17.91
CA VAL A 48 0.98 -3.71 -18.29
C VAL A 48 -0.37 -4.40 -18.50
N ASP A 49 -0.50 -5.20 -19.54
CA ASP A 49 -1.67 -6.03 -19.79
C ASP A 49 -1.42 -7.44 -19.29
N THR A 50 -2.30 -7.91 -18.41
CA THR A 50 -2.31 -9.29 -17.92
C THR A 50 -3.52 -10.04 -18.48
N ARG A 51 -3.58 -11.36 -18.23
CA ARG A 51 -4.79 -12.15 -18.52
C ARG A 51 -6.05 -11.65 -17.79
N ASN A 52 -5.88 -10.94 -16.67
CA ASN A 52 -6.95 -10.46 -15.81
C ASN A 52 -7.27 -8.97 -16.03
N GLY A 53 -6.80 -8.39 -17.14
CA GLY A 53 -6.95 -6.98 -17.45
C GLY A 53 -5.67 -6.18 -17.23
N SER A 54 -5.78 -4.86 -17.43
CA SER A 54 -4.65 -3.94 -17.32
C SER A 54 -4.31 -3.64 -15.87
N ARG A 55 -3.03 -3.40 -15.62
CA ARG A 55 -2.48 -2.93 -14.35
C ARG A 55 -1.55 -1.74 -14.61
N LEU A 56 -1.39 -0.89 -13.62
CA LEU A 56 -0.34 0.11 -13.55
C LEU A 56 0.81 -0.45 -12.71
N LEU A 57 1.92 -0.80 -13.35
CA LEU A 57 3.13 -1.20 -12.64
C LEU A 57 3.89 0.06 -12.21
N VAL A 58 4.10 0.19 -10.90
CA VAL A 58 4.94 1.23 -10.28
C VAL A 58 6.13 0.54 -9.65
N GLU A 59 7.35 0.94 -10.03
CA GLU A 59 8.59 0.40 -9.48
C GLU A 59 9.52 1.52 -9.00
N SER A 60 10.24 1.26 -7.90
CA SER A 60 11.32 2.13 -7.44
C SER A 60 12.66 1.44 -7.73
N PRO A 61 13.43 1.92 -8.73
CA PRO A 61 14.69 1.28 -9.11
C PRO A 61 15.71 1.24 -7.96
N LYS A 62 15.67 2.23 -7.06
CA LYS A 62 16.61 2.36 -5.94
C LYS A 62 16.38 1.30 -4.85
N SER A 63 15.13 1.02 -4.49
CA SER A 63 14.79 0.06 -3.44
C SER A 63 14.44 -1.33 -3.96
N GLY A 64 14.22 -1.46 -5.28
CA GLY A 64 13.72 -2.70 -5.90
C GLY A 64 12.25 -3.00 -5.55
N GLN A 65 11.57 -2.12 -4.80
CA GLN A 65 10.16 -2.28 -4.47
C GLN A 65 9.30 -2.00 -5.70
N TRP A 66 8.20 -2.72 -5.82
CA TRP A 66 7.24 -2.55 -6.91
C TRP A 66 5.84 -2.96 -6.46
N VAL A 67 4.83 -2.44 -7.15
CA VAL A 67 3.43 -2.81 -6.99
C VAL A 67 2.72 -2.72 -8.34
N ALA A 68 1.73 -3.59 -8.57
CA ALA A 68 0.90 -3.56 -9.76
C ALA A 68 -0.56 -3.33 -9.37
N LEU A 69 -1.09 -2.15 -9.70
CA LEU A 69 -2.42 -1.71 -9.30
C LEU A 69 -3.42 -1.92 -10.43
N ASP A 70 -4.57 -2.57 -10.18
CA ASP A 70 -5.69 -2.51 -11.11
C ASP A 70 -6.41 -1.16 -11.08
N PRO A 71 -7.35 -0.92 -12.02
CA PRO A 71 -8.07 0.35 -12.05
C PRO A 71 -8.78 0.72 -10.74
N LEU A 72 -9.31 -0.25 -9.99
CA LEU A 72 -10.02 0.04 -8.74
C LEU A 72 -9.05 0.39 -7.61
N GLU A 73 -7.94 -0.36 -7.51
CA GLU A 73 -6.86 -0.04 -6.57
C GLU A 73 -6.27 1.36 -6.85
N LEU A 74 -6.12 1.72 -8.13
CA LEU A 74 -5.66 3.05 -8.54
C LEU A 74 -6.70 4.14 -8.25
N GLU A 75 -7.99 3.86 -8.47
CA GLU A 75 -9.08 4.76 -8.10
C GLU A 75 -9.10 5.00 -6.58
N ALA A 76 -8.87 3.95 -5.78
CA ALA A 76 -8.83 4.05 -4.34
C ALA A 76 -7.74 5.01 -3.82
N LEU A 77 -6.63 5.18 -4.55
CA LEU A 77 -5.61 6.18 -4.22
C LEU A 77 -6.14 7.61 -4.30
N THR A 78 -7.11 7.87 -5.17
CA THR A 78 -7.73 9.21 -5.33
C THR A 78 -8.66 9.57 -4.17
N TRP A 79 -9.10 8.58 -3.39
CA TRP A 79 -9.93 8.78 -2.20
C TRP A 79 -9.08 9.11 -0.96
N GLN A 80 -7.77 8.93 -1.03
CA GLN A 80 -6.88 9.10 0.11
C GLN A 80 -6.52 10.57 0.33
N SER A 81 -6.42 10.95 1.61
CA SER A 81 -5.95 12.28 2.01
C SER A 81 -4.42 12.33 2.08
N THR A 82 -3.85 13.53 2.05
CA THR A 82 -2.41 13.75 2.30
C THR A 82 -1.96 13.13 3.64
N ALA A 83 -2.83 13.11 4.65
CA ALA A 83 -2.50 12.53 5.96
C ALA A 83 -2.22 11.02 5.86
N THR A 84 -2.96 10.30 5.00
CA THR A 84 -2.73 8.87 4.74
C THR A 84 -1.33 8.63 4.17
N PHE A 85 -0.93 9.41 3.16
CA PHE A 85 0.40 9.29 2.56
C PHE A 85 1.52 9.66 3.54
N SER A 86 1.32 10.71 4.35
CA SER A 86 2.27 11.08 5.40
C SER A 86 2.46 9.96 6.44
N ALA A 87 1.39 9.25 6.81
CA ALA A 87 1.50 8.11 7.72
C ALA A 87 2.31 6.95 7.12
N MET A 88 2.14 6.64 5.82
CA MET A 88 2.94 5.61 5.15
C MET A 88 4.42 5.98 5.08
N ILE A 89 4.74 7.25 4.83
CA ILE A 89 6.13 7.74 4.79
C ILE A 89 6.73 7.73 6.19
N GLY A 90 5.96 8.10 7.21
CA GLY A 90 6.40 8.12 8.61
C GLY A 90 6.61 6.73 9.22
N ASN A 91 5.89 5.72 8.72
CA ASN A 91 6.02 4.31 9.15
C ASN A 91 6.24 3.40 7.93
N PRO A 92 7.43 3.45 7.30
CA PRO A 92 7.70 2.70 6.08
C PRO A 92 7.57 1.20 6.34
N PHE A 93 6.95 0.50 5.40
CA PHE A 93 6.67 -0.95 5.46
C PHE A 93 5.70 -1.40 6.58
N GLY A 94 5.20 -0.46 7.41
CA GLY A 94 4.19 -0.75 8.41
C GLY A 94 2.76 -0.72 7.85
N SER A 95 1.89 -1.56 8.39
CA SER A 95 0.46 -1.52 8.04
C SER A 95 -0.19 -0.24 8.56
N LEU A 96 -0.98 0.42 7.71
CA LEU A 96 -1.89 1.48 8.14
C LEU A 96 -3.16 0.94 8.81
N VAL A 97 -3.48 -0.33 8.55
CA VAL A 97 -4.62 -1.03 9.14
C VAL A 97 -4.13 -1.73 10.40
N THR A 98 -4.76 -1.44 11.54
CA THR A 98 -4.50 -2.19 12.77
C THR A 98 -5.25 -3.52 12.70
N ASP A 99 -4.73 -4.57 13.32
CA ASP A 99 -5.31 -5.93 13.25
C ASP A 99 -6.79 -6.01 13.69
N GLY A 100 -7.33 -4.98 14.35
CA GLY A 100 -8.76 -4.87 14.73
C GLY A 100 -9.67 -4.10 13.75
N THR A 101 -9.13 -3.57 12.64
CA THR A 101 -9.85 -2.69 11.70
C THR A 101 -10.09 -3.29 10.31
N ALA A 102 -9.77 -4.58 10.12
CA ALA A 102 -10.17 -5.33 8.93
C ALA A 102 -11.70 -5.48 8.91
N GLY A 103 -12.37 -4.47 8.37
CA GLY A 103 -13.81 -4.42 8.17
C GLY A 103 -14.26 -5.38 7.07
N ILE A 104 -14.21 -6.68 7.35
CA ILE A 104 -15.20 -7.66 6.90
C ILE A 104 -15.46 -8.54 8.12
N ARG A 105 -16.49 -8.20 8.91
CA ARG A 105 -17.11 -9.17 9.80
C ARG A 105 -18.05 -10.04 8.94
N GLU A 106 -18.12 -11.33 9.21
CA GLU A 106 -18.88 -12.33 8.43
C GLU A 106 -20.39 -11.99 8.28
N ASP A 107 -20.89 -11.04 9.05
CA ASP A 107 -22.29 -10.61 9.13
C ASP A 107 -22.63 -9.34 8.32
N GLY A 108 -21.65 -8.70 7.67
CA GLY A 108 -21.88 -7.58 6.75
C GLY A 108 -22.28 -6.24 7.40
N ALA A 109 -22.14 -6.07 8.72
CA ALA A 109 -22.45 -4.81 9.39
C ALA A 109 -21.25 -3.85 9.41
N VAL A 110 -21.43 -2.63 8.89
CA VAL A 110 -20.46 -1.53 9.04
C VAL A 110 -20.72 -0.85 10.40
N PRO A 111 -19.73 -0.73 11.30
CA PRO A 111 -19.91 0.07 12.50
C PRO A 111 -20.01 1.55 12.11
N GLU A 112 -21.13 2.19 12.44
CA GLU A 112 -21.23 3.65 12.35
C GLU A 112 -20.19 4.26 13.30
N GLY A 113 -19.25 5.01 12.73
CA GLY A 113 -18.22 5.73 13.49
C GLY A 113 -18.89 6.75 14.42
N GLY A 114 -18.98 6.40 15.71
CA GLY A 114 -19.49 7.28 16.76
C GLY A 114 -18.56 8.48 16.92
N ASN A 115 -18.94 9.61 16.35
CA ASN A 115 -18.39 10.91 16.70
C ASN A 115 -19.13 11.39 17.94
N GLU A 116 -18.75 10.91 19.13
CA GLU A 116 -19.32 11.41 20.38
C GLU A 116 -18.74 12.82 20.63
N PRO A 117 -19.56 13.88 20.66
CA PRO A 117 -19.05 15.22 20.90
C PRO A 117 -18.51 15.35 22.34
N PRO A 118 -17.51 16.20 22.58
CA PRO A 118 -16.89 16.34 23.89
C PRO A 118 -17.91 16.81 24.93
N GLN A 119 -18.08 16.00 25.99
CA GLN A 119 -18.90 16.32 27.15
C GLN A 119 -18.28 17.51 27.88
N HIS A 120 -18.90 18.68 27.79
CA HIS A 120 -18.52 19.88 28.56
C HIS A 120 -18.80 19.64 30.06
N PRO A 121 -17.87 19.98 30.98
CA PRO A 121 -18.17 19.91 32.40
C PRO A 121 -19.22 20.97 32.79
N PRO A 122 -20.16 20.67 33.70
CA PRO A 122 -21.18 21.62 34.12
C PRO A 122 -20.54 22.79 34.88
N GLY A 123 -20.89 24.00 34.45
CA GLY A 123 -20.44 25.25 35.05
C GLY A 123 -20.84 25.36 36.52
N GLY A 124 -19.87 25.68 37.37
CA GLY A 124 -20.11 26.09 38.75
C GLY A 124 -20.84 27.43 38.77
N GLY A 125 -22.13 27.38 39.09
CA GLY A 125 -22.91 28.56 39.45
C GLY A 125 -22.59 28.97 40.89
N SER A 126 -22.15 30.22 41.06
CA SER A 126 -22.12 30.92 42.34
C SER A 126 -23.55 31.17 42.83
N GLN A 127 -23.84 30.84 44.08
CA GLN A 127 -24.59 31.66 45.04
C GLN A 127 -24.08 31.33 46.45
#